data_AF-A0AA48HI32-F1
#
_entry.id   AF-A0AA48HI32-F1
#
_cell.length_a   1.000
_cell.length_b   1.000
_cell.length_c   1.000
_cell.angle_alpha   90.00
_cell.angle_beta   90.00
_cell.angle_gamma   90.00
#
_symmetry.space_group_name_H-M   'P 1'
#
loop_
_entity.id
_entity.type
_entity.pdbx_description
1 polymer ?
#
loop_
_entity_poly.entity_id
_entity_poly.type
_entity_poly.pdbx_seq_one_letter_code
_entity_poly.pdbx_strand_id
1 'polypeptide(L)'
;MALFGFGKDKKDGGNGQELVLAYLEDAQRVRAPFILAGPRKTETPAILQSLDEGAGTVTFQITGPLMADKGQTIELTFIQESLRVGGSARLLESRPGVAVLELPDTLDLAERRKHPRARLNPKEGATLTALTGLFEGVGITGVLENISEGGARVRVEKAMSIKGEKKLPLATGLVPVGQPFMLIKLNKVPKCPPVLELEGTAVYLDLGSSGLTLGIKFGKVRSDVASSIRNLVSSRASAIPSSLPPKTRRRPEASGGGLDDEPLVPLSRGASRSEPEPRPTPAKAAPAPPPPAAPPPAPDPAPEASAAEAEAAQQAGRSETLLRLKKRSRAVVALSRSAAFNEILKGFLEEDGFGRVLTTTFPEEVVELLRQPNLGVLFLDGNMSVMESLEFVQKLRGAFHELPPIVLAAEDISTAIVLAARRNGVNQMIVRPYALDAAFSSVLTEQMALK
;
A
#
# COMPACT_ATOMS: atom_id res chain seq x y z
N MET A 1 -28.37 52.20 -6.31
CA MET A 1 -28.27 51.89 -4.87
C MET A 1 -28.99 50.57 -4.63
N ALA A 2 -28.25 49.46 -4.56
CA ALA A 2 -28.82 48.14 -4.29
C ALA A 2 -28.51 47.75 -2.85
N LEU A 3 -29.58 47.65 -2.04
CA LEU A 3 -29.58 47.01 -0.72
C LEU A 3 -29.81 45.52 -0.92
N PHE A 4 -28.78 44.71 -0.77
CA PHE A 4 -28.91 43.27 -0.56
C PHE A 4 -28.18 42.91 0.74
N GLY A 5 -28.96 42.73 1.80
CA GLY A 5 -28.49 42.18 3.07
C GLY A 5 -28.31 40.67 2.94
N PHE A 6 -27.08 40.20 3.13
CA PHE A 6 -26.82 38.79 3.40
C PHE A 6 -27.23 38.49 4.84
N GLY A 7 -28.40 37.88 5.01
CA GLY A 7 -28.74 37.20 6.25
C GLY A 7 -27.78 36.03 6.46
N LYS A 8 -26.95 36.12 7.50
CA LYS A 8 -26.27 34.95 8.07
C LYS A 8 -27.33 34.08 8.73
N ASP A 9 -27.71 32.99 8.07
CA ASP A 9 -28.44 31.91 8.72
C ASP A 9 -27.54 31.31 9.80
N LYS A 10 -27.84 31.71 11.04
CA LYS A 10 -27.32 31.13 12.28
C LYS A 10 -28.03 29.79 12.45
N LYS A 11 -27.48 28.75 11.83
CA LYS A 11 -27.98 27.37 11.92
C LYS A 11 -27.82 26.85 13.36
N ASP A 12 -28.95 26.70 14.05
CA ASP A 12 -29.25 25.83 15.18
C ASP A 12 -28.07 25.27 16.00
N GLY A 13 -27.61 26.04 16.99
CA GLY A 13 -26.55 25.65 17.94
C GLY A 13 -26.95 24.60 18.99
N GLY A 14 -28.15 24.02 18.94
CA GLY A 14 -28.62 23.04 19.94
C GLY A 14 -28.15 21.61 19.68
N ASN A 15 -28.22 21.14 18.43
CA ASN A 15 -27.91 19.74 18.10
C ASN A 15 -26.40 19.45 18.08
N GLY A 16 -25.57 20.47 17.83
CA GLY A 16 -24.12 20.32 17.79
C GLY A 16 -23.53 19.96 19.15
N GLN A 17 -23.94 20.67 20.20
CA GLN A 17 -23.40 20.48 21.55
C GLN A 17 -23.83 19.13 22.16
N GLU A 18 -25.08 18.71 21.96
CA GLU A 18 -25.54 17.38 22.38
C GLU A 18 -24.76 16.25 21.69
N LEU A 19 -24.44 16.43 20.41
CA LEU A 19 -23.63 15.48 19.66
C LEU A 19 -22.20 15.40 20.22
N VAL A 20 -21.57 16.56 20.50
CA VAL A 20 -20.24 16.60 21.12
C VAL A 20 -20.23 15.84 22.44
N LEU A 21 -21.19 16.11 23.32
CA LEU A 21 -21.31 15.43 24.60
C LEU A 21 -21.51 13.92 24.43
N ALA A 22 -22.40 13.49 23.52
CA ALA A 22 -22.64 12.07 23.26
C ALA A 22 -21.39 11.32 22.78
N TYR A 23 -20.55 11.94 21.95
CA TYR A 23 -19.30 11.34 21.49
C TYR A 23 -18.25 11.29 22.62
N LEU A 24 -18.09 12.37 23.38
CA LEU A 24 -17.13 12.45 24.49
C LEU A 24 -17.49 11.52 25.65
N GLU A 25 -18.77 11.41 26.03
CA GLU A 25 -19.25 10.48 27.06
C GLU A 25 -18.95 9.02 26.69
N ASP A 26 -19.23 8.65 25.44
CA ASP A 26 -18.95 7.28 24.99
C ASP A 26 -17.45 7.02 24.81
N ALA A 27 -16.67 8.02 24.38
CA ALA A 27 -15.21 7.96 24.34
C ALA A 27 -14.61 7.80 25.76
N GLN A 28 -15.16 8.50 26.76
CA GLN A 28 -14.77 8.35 28.17
C GLN A 28 -15.07 6.93 28.67
N ARG A 29 -16.28 6.42 28.38
CA ARG A 29 -16.73 5.08 28.79
C ARG A 29 -15.81 3.98 28.27
N VAL A 30 -15.42 4.05 27.00
CA VAL A 30 -14.52 3.05 26.38
C VAL A 30 -13.04 3.33 26.65
N ARG A 31 -12.72 4.41 27.40
CA ARG A 31 -11.36 4.91 27.63
C ARG A 31 -10.59 5.04 26.32
N ALA A 32 -11.22 5.66 25.32
CA ALA A 32 -10.62 5.87 24.02
C ALA A 32 -9.32 6.68 24.18
N PRO A 33 -8.23 6.29 23.49
CA PRO A 33 -7.01 7.09 23.47
C PRO A 33 -7.23 8.34 22.62
N PHE A 34 -6.85 9.49 23.17
CA PHE A 34 -6.83 10.79 22.51
C PHE A 34 -5.39 11.17 22.15
N ILE A 35 -5.25 11.97 21.10
CA ILE A 35 -4.04 12.68 20.74
C ILE A 35 -4.37 14.16 20.85
N LEU A 36 -3.65 14.87 21.72
CA LEU A 36 -3.73 16.31 21.86
C LEU A 36 -2.54 16.94 21.12
N ALA A 37 -2.81 17.79 20.14
CA ALA A 37 -1.79 18.52 19.40
C ALA A 37 -1.86 20.00 19.76
N GLY A 38 -0.76 20.50 20.35
CA GLY A 38 -0.59 21.93 20.60
C GLY A 38 -0.33 22.73 19.31
N PRO A 39 -0.18 24.07 19.39
CA PRO A 39 0.03 24.92 18.21
C PRO A 39 1.31 24.61 17.44
N ARG A 40 2.29 23.96 18.08
CA ARG A 40 3.52 23.47 17.44
C ARG A 40 3.37 22.08 16.80
N LYS A 41 2.15 21.54 16.73
CA LYS A 41 1.84 20.17 16.26
C LYS A 41 2.57 19.08 17.03
N THR A 42 2.94 19.35 18.28
CA THR A 42 3.48 18.36 19.20
C THR A 42 2.35 17.49 19.72
N GLU A 43 2.32 16.24 19.29
CA GLU A 43 1.30 15.26 19.66
C GLU A 43 1.59 14.69 21.06
N THR A 44 0.61 14.80 21.96
CA THR A 44 0.67 14.26 23.32
C THR A 44 -0.46 13.25 23.50
N PRO A 45 -0.17 11.97 23.83
CA PRO A 45 -1.20 10.98 24.10
C PRO A 45 -1.93 11.30 25.41
N ALA A 46 -3.26 11.15 25.38
CA ALA A 46 -4.14 11.52 26.47
C ALA A 46 -5.31 10.54 26.63
N ILE A 47 -5.91 10.50 27.81
CA ILE A 47 -7.14 9.74 28.12
C ILE A 47 -8.14 10.70 28.76
N LEU A 48 -9.37 10.71 28.27
CA LEU A 48 -10.44 11.52 28.85
C LEU A 48 -10.81 10.97 30.24
N GLN A 49 -10.61 11.79 31.28
CA GLN A 49 -10.82 11.41 32.69
C GLN A 49 -12.21 11.83 33.17
N SER A 50 -12.57 13.09 32.98
CA SER A 50 -13.88 13.65 33.36
C SER A 50 -14.39 14.66 32.35
N LEU A 51 -15.71 14.74 32.27
CA LEU A 51 -16.49 15.68 31.46
C LEU A 51 -17.45 16.40 32.40
N ASP A 52 -17.33 17.73 32.51
CA ASP A 52 -18.20 18.57 33.33
C ASP A 52 -18.99 19.51 32.42
N GLU A 53 -20.28 19.22 32.28
CA GLU A 53 -21.22 20.01 31.47
C GLU A 53 -21.52 21.37 32.11
N GLY A 54 -21.60 21.44 33.44
CA GLY A 54 -21.93 22.68 34.15
C GLY A 54 -20.80 23.69 34.09
N ALA A 55 -19.55 23.22 34.17
CA ALA A 55 -18.37 24.05 33.99
C ALA A 55 -17.98 24.24 32.50
N GLY A 56 -18.54 23.43 31.59
CA GLY A 56 -18.14 23.41 30.19
C GLY A 56 -16.68 23.00 29.99
N THR A 57 -16.19 22.04 30.78
CA THR A 57 -14.78 21.63 30.75
C THR A 57 -14.60 20.11 30.57
N VAL A 58 -13.47 19.74 29.98
CA VAL A 58 -13.02 18.37 29.81
C VAL A 58 -11.64 18.20 30.40
N THR A 59 -11.47 17.19 31.25
CA THR A 59 -10.19 16.89 31.90
C THR A 59 -9.58 15.65 31.29
N PHE A 60 -8.34 15.78 30.83
CA PHE A 60 -7.55 14.70 30.25
C PHE A 60 -6.38 14.34 31.14
N GLN A 61 -6.13 13.05 31.27
CA GLN A 61 -4.89 12.52 31.79
C GLN A 61 -3.88 12.42 30.63
N ILE A 62 -2.78 13.17 30.70
CA ILE A 62 -1.77 13.22 29.64
C ILE A 62 -0.53 12.40 30.01
N THR A 63 0.10 11.76 29.03
CA THR A 63 1.37 11.06 29.21
C THR A 63 2.48 11.83 28.51
N GLY A 64 3.20 12.65 29.28
CA GLY A 64 4.26 13.53 28.78
C GLY A 64 3.90 15.03 28.86
N PRO A 65 4.83 15.92 28.49
CA PRO A 65 4.59 17.36 28.57
C PRO A 65 3.74 17.84 27.39
N LEU A 66 2.61 18.48 27.70
CA LEU A 66 1.83 19.22 26.70
C LEU A 66 2.49 20.59 26.49
N MET A 67 3.14 20.78 25.33
CA MET A 67 3.80 22.03 24.96
C MET A 67 2.80 23.07 24.48
N ALA A 68 1.98 23.59 25.40
CA ALA A 68 1.02 24.65 25.14
C ALA A 68 0.75 25.50 26.38
N ASP A 69 0.53 26.79 26.17
CA ASP A 69 0.23 27.77 27.20
C ASP A 69 -1.27 27.89 27.43
N LYS A 70 -1.66 28.36 28.63
CA LYS A 70 -3.06 28.67 28.96
C LYS A 70 -3.65 29.63 27.93
N GLY A 71 -4.86 29.32 27.45
CA GLY A 71 -5.60 30.06 26.44
C GLY A 71 -5.31 29.65 24.99
N GLN A 72 -4.32 28.79 24.75
CA GLN A 72 -4.03 28.30 23.40
C GLN A 72 -5.05 27.25 22.94
N THR A 73 -5.34 27.26 21.64
CA THR A 73 -6.16 26.22 21.01
C THR A 73 -5.37 24.93 20.86
N ILE A 74 -5.97 23.83 21.32
CA ILE A 74 -5.46 22.47 21.21
C ILE A 74 -6.36 21.71 20.25
N GLU A 75 -5.76 21.03 19.29
CA GLU A 75 -6.46 20.06 18.46
C GLU A 75 -6.54 18.74 19.21
N LEU A 76 -7.74 18.18 19.32
CA LEU A 76 -7.97 16.86 19.91
C LEU A 76 -8.40 15.90 18.81
N THR A 77 -7.83 14.70 18.80
CA THR A 77 -8.18 13.65 17.84
C THR A 77 -8.26 12.31 18.52
N PHE A 78 -9.30 11.53 18.23
CA PHE A 78 -9.49 10.20 18.79
C PHE A 78 -10.17 9.27 17.79
N ILE A 79 -10.19 7.98 18.10
CA ILE A 79 -10.85 6.97 17.27
C ILE A 79 -12.04 6.39 18.02
N GLN A 80 -13.22 6.48 17.43
CA GLN A 80 -14.45 5.91 17.97
C GLN A 80 -15.19 5.17 16.85
N GLU A 81 -15.62 3.93 17.11
CA GLU A 81 -16.33 3.10 16.11
C GLU A 81 -15.57 2.97 14.76
N SER A 82 -14.23 3.01 14.81
CA SER A 82 -13.32 3.05 13.63
C SER A 82 -13.32 4.34 12.82
N LEU A 83 -14.04 5.38 13.25
CA LEU A 83 -13.97 6.73 12.69
C LEU A 83 -12.94 7.56 13.45
N ARG A 84 -12.20 8.39 12.70
CA ARG A 84 -11.31 9.38 13.29
C ARG A 84 -12.10 10.66 13.51
N VAL A 85 -12.33 11.02 14.76
CA VAL A 85 -13.06 12.22 15.16
C VAL A 85 -12.06 13.24 15.65
N GLY A 86 -12.22 14.49 15.21
CA GLY A 86 -11.37 15.60 15.59
C GLY A 86 -12.18 16.78 16.10
N GLY A 87 -11.54 17.62 16.90
CA GLY A 87 -12.10 18.88 17.37
C GLY A 87 -11.00 19.83 17.81
N SER A 88 -11.38 21.04 18.18
CA SER A 88 -10.47 22.03 18.74
C SER A 88 -11.08 22.64 19.99
N ALA A 89 -10.27 22.78 21.04
CA ALA A 89 -10.69 23.37 22.31
C ALA A 89 -9.59 24.25 22.89
N ARG A 90 -9.94 25.24 23.72
CA ARG A 90 -8.95 26.08 24.40
C ARG A 90 -8.43 25.39 25.66
N LEU A 91 -7.12 25.49 25.89
CA LEU A 91 -6.48 25.00 27.10
C LEU A 91 -6.74 25.97 28.27
N LEU A 92 -7.43 25.50 29.31
CA LEU A 92 -7.67 26.30 30.51
C LEU A 92 -6.56 26.15 31.54
N GLU A 93 -6.05 24.92 31.67
CA GLU A 93 -5.02 24.59 32.64
C GLU A 93 -4.19 23.40 32.14
N SER A 94 -2.87 23.47 32.36
CA SER A 94 -1.95 22.38 32.08
C SER A 94 -1.07 22.16 33.31
N ARG A 95 -1.16 20.97 33.89
CA ARG A 95 -0.32 20.49 34.99
C ARG A 95 0.38 19.20 34.55
N PRO A 96 1.50 18.82 35.17
CA PRO A 96 2.12 17.53 34.89
C PRO A 96 1.12 16.38 35.06
N GLY A 97 0.82 15.67 33.97
CA GLY A 97 -0.11 14.54 33.95
C GLY A 97 -1.60 14.89 33.76
N VAL A 98 -1.99 16.17 33.82
CA VAL A 98 -3.39 16.59 33.66
C VAL A 98 -3.51 17.84 32.78
N ALA A 99 -4.38 17.79 31.78
CA ALA A 99 -4.76 18.94 30.97
C ALA A 99 -6.27 19.18 31.07
N VAL A 100 -6.67 20.42 31.36
CA VAL A 100 -8.07 20.84 31.40
C VAL A 100 -8.33 21.75 30.21
N LEU A 101 -9.28 21.35 29.36
CA LEU A 101 -9.68 22.08 28.17
C LEU A 101 -11.14 22.53 28.31
N GLU A 102 -11.50 23.59 27.60
CA GLU A 102 -12.91 23.94 27.35
C GLU A 102 -13.60 22.83 26.56
N LEU A 103 -14.91 22.71 26.72
CA LEU A 103 -15.71 21.82 25.87
C LEU A 103 -15.62 22.31 24.41
N PRO A 104 -15.25 21.46 23.45
CA PRO A 104 -15.20 21.87 22.05
C PRO A 104 -16.60 22.21 21.52
N ASP A 105 -16.72 23.31 20.79
CA ASP A 105 -18.00 23.76 20.22
C ASP A 105 -18.53 22.78 19.16
N THR A 106 -17.63 22.19 18.38
CA THR A 106 -17.95 21.22 17.33
C THR A 106 -16.94 20.08 17.31
N LEU A 107 -17.42 18.89 16.93
CA LEU A 107 -16.59 17.77 16.52
C LEU A 107 -16.85 17.51 15.04
N ASP A 108 -15.78 17.21 14.32
CA ASP A 108 -15.81 16.91 12.90
C ASP A 108 -15.19 15.55 12.61
N LEU A 109 -15.59 14.97 11.48
CA LEU A 109 -14.96 13.77 10.97
C LEU A 109 -13.56 14.14 10.43
N ALA A 110 -12.52 13.76 11.16
CA ALA A 110 -11.12 13.94 10.78
C ALA A 110 -10.56 12.74 10.00
N GLU A 111 -11.43 11.96 9.34
CA GLU A 111 -11.03 10.79 8.56
C GLU A 111 -10.35 11.23 7.25
N ARG A 112 -9.08 10.86 7.12
CA ARG A 112 -8.22 11.20 5.97
C ARG A 112 -8.21 10.11 4.90
N ARG A 113 -8.85 8.97 5.17
CA ARG A 113 -8.84 7.81 4.28
C ARG A 113 -9.89 7.99 3.19
N LYS A 114 -9.47 7.77 1.94
CA LYS A 114 -10.38 7.72 0.78
C LYS A 114 -11.12 6.38 0.64
N HIS A 115 -10.57 5.31 1.22
CA HIS A 115 -11.11 3.96 1.09
C HIS A 115 -11.32 3.31 2.46
N PRO A 116 -12.47 2.64 2.69
CA PRO A 116 -12.69 1.85 3.89
C PRO A 116 -11.69 0.69 3.96
N ARG A 117 -11.38 0.24 5.19
CA ARG A 117 -10.42 -0.84 5.45
C ARG A 117 -11.14 -2.01 6.12
N ALA A 118 -11.03 -3.20 5.54
CA ALA A 118 -11.41 -4.43 6.22
C ALA A 118 -10.33 -4.81 7.23
N ARG A 119 -10.73 -5.01 8.48
CA ARG A 119 -9.87 -5.62 9.49
C ARG A 119 -9.85 -7.13 9.28
N LEU A 120 -8.66 -7.72 9.40
CA LEU A 120 -8.46 -9.16 9.34
C LEU A 120 -8.05 -9.65 10.73
N ASN A 121 -8.60 -10.79 11.12
CA ASN A 121 -8.24 -11.42 12.38
C ASN A 121 -6.98 -12.27 12.15
N PRO A 122 -5.95 -12.21 13.02
CA PRO A 122 -4.78 -13.09 12.91
C PRO A 122 -5.13 -14.58 12.77
N LYS A 123 -6.26 -15.02 13.35
CA LYS A 123 -6.76 -16.41 13.23
C LYS A 123 -7.14 -16.82 11.81
N GLU A 124 -7.37 -15.87 10.91
CA GLU A 124 -7.67 -16.13 9.50
C GLU A 124 -6.41 -16.53 8.71
N GLY A 125 -5.21 -16.30 9.27
CA GLY A 125 -3.94 -16.71 8.66
C GLY A 125 -3.56 -15.92 7.41
N ALA A 126 -4.17 -14.75 7.19
CA ALA A 126 -3.83 -13.86 6.10
C ALA A 126 -2.41 -13.29 6.30
N THR A 127 -1.53 -13.54 5.34
CA THR A 127 -0.12 -13.15 5.40
C THR A 127 0.28 -12.33 4.19
N LEU A 128 1.33 -11.52 4.36
CA LEU A 128 1.90 -10.68 3.32
C LEU A 128 3.40 -10.93 3.26
N THR A 129 3.90 -11.17 2.04
CA THR A 129 5.32 -11.19 1.73
C THR A 129 5.62 -10.05 0.76
N ALA A 130 6.59 -9.19 1.07
CA ALA A 130 6.98 -8.07 0.23
C ALA A 130 8.48 -8.09 -0.03
N LEU A 131 8.90 -7.88 -1.28
CA LEU A 131 10.29 -7.86 -1.72
C LEU A 131 10.60 -6.52 -2.37
N THR A 132 11.63 -5.83 -1.88
CA THR A 132 12.10 -4.59 -2.52
C THR A 132 12.85 -4.85 -3.83
N GLY A 133 13.36 -6.07 -4.02
CA GLY A 133 14.07 -6.52 -5.21
C GLY A 133 14.07 -8.04 -5.32
N LEU A 134 14.37 -8.58 -6.50
CA LEU A 134 14.41 -10.04 -6.70
C LEU A 134 15.71 -10.68 -6.19
N PHE A 135 16.86 -10.03 -6.38
CA PHE A 135 18.19 -10.59 -6.03
C PHE A 135 18.93 -9.80 -4.95
N GLU A 136 18.49 -8.58 -4.68
CA GLU A 136 19.05 -7.70 -3.66
C GLU A 136 17.97 -6.87 -2.98
N GLY A 137 18.31 -6.34 -1.81
CA GLY A 137 17.38 -5.60 -0.95
C GLY A 137 16.81 -6.42 0.20
N VAL A 138 15.59 -6.08 0.60
CA VAL A 138 14.95 -6.54 1.84
C VAL A 138 13.69 -7.33 1.48
N GLY A 139 13.61 -8.54 2.02
CA GLY A 139 12.40 -9.35 2.04
C GLY A 139 11.70 -9.24 3.39
N ILE A 140 10.40 -8.95 3.36
CA ILE A 140 9.54 -8.77 4.54
C ILE A 140 8.44 -9.83 4.49
N THR A 141 8.18 -10.47 5.63
CA THR A 141 7.05 -11.37 5.81
C THR A 141 6.34 -11.04 7.11
N GLY A 142 5.00 -11.07 7.09
CA GLY A 142 4.21 -10.78 8.27
C GLY A 142 2.72 -11.07 8.13
N VAL A 143 1.98 -10.79 9.20
CA VAL A 143 0.53 -11.00 9.29
C VAL A 143 -0.21 -9.75 8.83
N LEU A 144 -1.19 -9.94 7.96
CA LEU A 144 -2.01 -8.86 7.41
C LEU A 144 -3.06 -8.44 8.45
N GLU A 145 -2.99 -7.20 8.94
CA GLU A 145 -3.93 -6.69 9.96
C GLU A 145 -5.16 -6.04 9.34
N ASN A 146 -4.97 -5.31 8.24
CA ASN A 146 -6.06 -4.72 7.48
C ASN A 146 -5.69 -4.50 6.01
N ILE A 147 -6.73 -4.42 5.19
CA ILE A 147 -6.62 -4.22 3.74
C ILE A 147 -7.72 -3.26 3.27
N SER A 148 -7.40 -2.42 2.29
CA SER A 148 -8.34 -1.62 1.50
C SER A 148 -8.01 -1.72 0.03
N GLU A 149 -8.85 -1.13 -0.83
CA GLU A 149 -8.57 -1.01 -2.27
C GLU A 149 -7.25 -0.29 -2.58
N GLY A 150 -6.82 0.62 -1.71
CA GLY A 150 -5.62 1.43 -1.92
C GLY A 150 -4.36 0.97 -1.18
N GLY A 151 -4.43 -0.05 -0.34
CA GLY A 151 -3.28 -0.49 0.44
C GLY A 151 -3.58 -1.48 1.55
N ALA A 152 -2.55 -1.79 2.32
CA ALA A 152 -2.60 -2.76 3.41
C ALA A 152 -1.73 -2.32 4.60
N ARG A 153 -2.04 -2.86 5.77
CA ARG A 153 -1.17 -2.81 6.94
C ARG A 153 -0.76 -4.22 7.32
N VAL A 154 0.54 -4.44 7.45
CA VAL A 154 1.12 -5.70 7.88
C VAL A 154 1.87 -5.51 9.19
N ARG A 155 1.75 -6.49 10.09
CA ARG A 155 2.63 -6.63 11.24
C ARG A 155 3.81 -7.49 10.83
N VAL A 156 5.00 -6.90 10.81
CA VAL A 156 6.22 -7.55 10.34
C VAL A 156 6.69 -8.57 11.38
N GLU A 157 6.78 -9.84 10.98
CA GLU A 157 7.29 -10.91 11.84
C GLU A 157 8.74 -11.25 11.52
N LYS A 158 9.09 -11.20 10.23
CA LYS A 158 10.43 -11.52 9.76
C LYS A 158 10.85 -10.55 8.67
N ALA A 159 12.10 -10.12 8.76
CA ALA A 159 12.78 -9.40 7.72
C ALA A 159 14.14 -10.04 7.43
N MET A 160 14.54 -10.05 6.17
CA MET A 160 15.82 -10.62 5.76
C MET A 160 16.43 -9.88 4.58
N SER A 161 17.76 -9.82 4.55
CA SER A 161 18.50 -9.36 3.38
C SER A 161 18.49 -10.47 2.33
N ILE A 162 18.03 -10.16 1.12
CA ILE A 162 17.96 -11.11 0.00
C ILE A 162 19.37 -11.48 -0.47
N LYS A 163 20.31 -10.54 -0.39
CA LYS A 163 21.71 -10.74 -0.82
C LYS A 163 22.46 -11.76 0.03
N GLY A 164 22.30 -11.66 1.35
CA GLY A 164 23.07 -12.46 2.32
C GLY A 164 22.27 -13.52 3.06
N GLU A 165 20.97 -13.66 2.80
CA GLU A 165 20.03 -14.47 3.59
C GLU A 165 20.03 -14.15 5.10
N LYS A 166 20.62 -13.02 5.50
CA LYS A 166 20.76 -12.64 6.90
C LYS A 166 19.45 -12.07 7.40
N LYS A 167 18.98 -12.57 8.55
CA LYS A 167 17.85 -11.98 9.27
C LYS A 167 18.22 -10.55 9.66
N LEU A 168 17.34 -9.61 9.37
CA LEU A 168 17.52 -8.21 9.71
C LEU A 168 16.79 -7.90 11.02
N PRO A 169 17.32 -6.99 11.86
CA PRO A 169 16.62 -6.52 13.03
C PRO A 169 15.35 -5.78 12.63
N LEU A 170 14.27 -5.99 13.38
CA LEU A 170 12.99 -5.31 13.15
C LEU A 170 13.06 -3.91 13.75
N ALA A 171 13.41 -2.93 12.93
CA ALA A 171 13.49 -1.53 13.31
C ALA A 171 12.72 -0.64 12.31
N THR A 172 12.41 0.59 12.71
CA THR A 172 11.73 1.57 11.83
C THR A 172 12.55 1.93 10.59
N GLY A 173 13.88 1.77 10.65
CA GLY A 173 14.80 1.93 9.52
C GLY A 173 14.92 0.72 8.59
N LEU A 174 14.05 -0.30 8.71
CA LEU A 174 14.16 -1.52 7.92
C LEU A 174 14.00 -1.28 6.41
N VAL A 175 13.09 -0.39 6.04
CA VAL A 175 12.81 0.03 4.66
C VAL A 175 12.51 1.52 4.66
N PRO A 176 13.09 2.33 3.76
CA PRO A 176 12.79 3.76 3.72
C PRO A 176 11.35 4.01 3.27
N VAL A 177 10.73 5.05 3.81
CA VAL A 177 9.41 5.52 3.35
C VAL A 177 9.53 5.94 1.89
N GLY A 178 8.58 5.49 1.06
CA GLY A 178 8.58 5.67 -0.39
C GLY A 178 9.24 4.54 -1.17
N GLN A 179 9.92 3.58 -0.50
CA GLN A 179 10.56 2.46 -1.18
C GLN A 179 9.52 1.63 -1.97
N PRO A 180 9.73 1.41 -3.27
CA PRO A 180 8.91 0.49 -4.05
C PRO A 180 9.22 -0.97 -3.69
N PHE A 181 8.17 -1.78 -3.65
CA PHE A 181 8.24 -3.23 -3.61
C PHE A 181 8.01 -3.76 -5.03
N MET A 182 8.97 -4.51 -5.55
CA MET A 182 8.85 -5.18 -6.84
C MET A 182 7.79 -6.28 -6.81
N LEU A 183 7.61 -6.93 -5.65
CA LEU A 183 6.62 -7.99 -5.47
C LEU A 183 6.00 -7.90 -4.10
N ILE A 184 4.67 -7.88 -4.04
CA ILE A 184 3.87 -8.05 -2.84
C ILE A 184 2.93 -9.23 -3.08
N LYS A 185 3.11 -10.29 -2.30
CA LYS A 185 2.30 -11.52 -2.34
C LYS A 185 1.43 -11.58 -1.10
N LEU A 186 0.11 -11.46 -1.27
CA LEU A 186 -0.87 -11.69 -0.21
C LEU A 186 -1.34 -13.14 -0.28
N ASN A 187 -1.27 -13.86 0.84
CA ASN A 187 -1.68 -15.26 0.90
C ASN A 187 -2.83 -15.43 1.90
N LYS A 188 -3.75 -16.35 1.57
CA LYS A 188 -4.88 -16.74 2.44
C LYS A 188 -5.78 -15.56 2.83
N VAL A 189 -6.00 -14.62 1.91
CA VAL A 189 -6.92 -13.51 2.13
C VAL A 189 -8.37 -14.03 1.97
N PRO A 190 -9.26 -13.86 2.96
CA PRO A 190 -10.62 -14.38 2.88
C PRO A 190 -11.38 -13.85 1.65
N LYS A 191 -12.17 -14.70 1.01
CA LYS A 191 -13.00 -14.35 -0.18
C LYS A 191 -12.19 -13.79 -1.37
N CYS A 192 -10.88 -13.99 -1.39
CA CYS A 192 -9.98 -13.64 -2.48
C CYS A 192 -9.32 -14.92 -3.02
N PRO A 193 -8.73 -14.87 -4.23
CA PRO A 193 -7.82 -15.91 -4.70
C PRO A 193 -6.77 -16.27 -3.64
N PRO A 194 -6.31 -17.54 -3.60
CA PRO A 194 -5.40 -18.03 -2.56
C PRO A 194 -4.09 -17.24 -2.48
N VAL A 195 -3.67 -16.69 -3.62
CA VAL A 195 -2.49 -15.87 -3.80
C VAL A 195 -2.89 -14.64 -4.62
N LEU A 196 -2.53 -13.45 -4.14
CA LEU A 196 -2.65 -12.20 -4.86
C LEU A 196 -1.28 -11.56 -5.01
N GLU A 197 -0.91 -11.19 -6.23
CA GLU A 197 0.35 -10.53 -6.53
C GLU A 197 0.12 -9.08 -6.96
N LEU A 198 0.85 -8.18 -6.30
CA LEU A 198 0.66 -6.74 -6.38
C LEU A 198 2.03 -6.04 -6.38
N GLU A 199 2.03 -4.82 -6.87
CA GLU A 199 3.09 -3.84 -6.64
C GLU A 199 2.64 -2.80 -5.60
N GLY A 200 3.60 -2.13 -4.97
CA GLY A 200 3.27 -1.10 -3.98
C GLY A 200 4.48 -0.39 -3.40
N THR A 201 4.22 0.57 -2.52
CA THR A 201 5.25 1.42 -1.90
C THR A 201 5.07 1.46 -0.39
N ALA A 202 6.18 1.50 0.35
CA ALA A 202 6.16 1.69 1.79
C ALA A 202 5.69 3.11 2.12
N VAL A 203 4.67 3.26 2.96
CA VAL A 203 4.11 4.57 3.34
C VAL A 203 4.58 5.00 4.72
N TYR A 204 4.65 4.08 5.66
CA TYR A 204 5.16 4.32 7.01
C TYR A 204 5.60 3.00 7.63
N LEU A 205 6.57 3.10 8.56
CA LEU A 205 6.94 2.04 9.47
C LEU A 205 6.80 2.59 10.88
N ASP A 206 6.14 1.83 11.75
CA ASP A 206 5.88 2.24 13.12
C ASP A 206 6.16 1.08 14.07
N LEU A 207 6.94 1.33 15.12
CA LEU A 207 7.30 0.35 16.13
C LEU A 207 6.38 0.54 17.34
N GLY A 208 5.28 -0.20 17.35
CA GLY A 208 4.32 -0.18 18.45
C GLY A 208 4.59 -1.26 19.50
N SER A 209 3.75 -1.28 20.53
CA SER A 209 3.78 -2.33 21.57
C SER A 209 3.53 -3.74 21.02
N SER A 210 2.83 -3.86 19.90
CA SER A 210 2.57 -5.13 19.21
C SER A 210 3.64 -5.52 18.19
N GLY A 211 4.75 -4.79 18.11
CA GLY A 211 5.84 -5.01 17.17
C GLY A 211 5.86 -4.01 16.01
N LEU A 212 6.73 -4.26 15.03
CA LEU A 212 6.91 -3.41 13.86
C LEU A 212 5.72 -3.56 12.91
N THR A 213 5.07 -2.45 12.58
CA THR A 213 3.98 -2.40 11.60
C THR A 213 4.41 -1.60 10.37
N LEU A 214 4.09 -2.12 9.20
CA LEU A 214 4.40 -1.52 7.90
C LEU A 214 3.07 -1.20 7.18
N GLY A 215 2.90 0.05 6.78
CA GLY A 215 1.84 0.48 5.89
C GLY A 215 2.32 0.46 4.44
N ILE A 216 1.55 -0.17 3.56
CA ILE A 216 1.87 -0.28 2.13
C ILE A 216 0.73 0.33 1.32
N LYS A 217 1.05 1.18 0.36
CA LYS A 217 0.13 1.69 -0.65
C LYS A 217 0.28 0.85 -1.91
N PHE A 218 -0.82 0.33 -2.44
CA PHE A 218 -0.79 -0.43 -3.68
C PHE A 218 -0.55 0.48 -4.88
N GLY A 219 0.17 -0.04 -5.88
CA GLY A 219 0.36 0.58 -7.19
C GLY A 219 -0.85 0.33 -8.10
N LYS A 220 -0.60 0.09 -9.39
CA LYS A 220 -1.65 -0.24 -10.35
C LYS A 220 -2.06 -1.70 -10.16
N VAL A 221 -3.17 -1.90 -9.45
CA VAL A 221 -3.72 -3.24 -9.21
C VAL A 221 -4.51 -3.70 -10.44
N ARG A 222 -4.32 -4.97 -10.84
CA ARG A 222 -5.14 -5.61 -11.87
C ARG A 222 -6.63 -5.60 -11.49
N SER A 223 -7.51 -5.48 -12.49
CA SER A 223 -8.96 -5.29 -12.26
C SER A 223 -9.63 -6.45 -11.52
N ASP A 224 -9.21 -7.68 -11.80
CA ASP A 224 -9.69 -8.90 -11.14
C ASP A 224 -9.33 -8.92 -9.64
N VAL A 225 -8.07 -8.60 -9.32
CA VAL A 225 -7.61 -8.52 -7.93
C VAL A 225 -8.28 -7.36 -7.20
N ALA A 226 -8.38 -6.20 -7.84
CA ALA A 226 -9.05 -5.03 -7.27
C ALA A 226 -10.52 -5.32 -6.93
N SER A 227 -11.24 -6.05 -7.80
CA SER A 227 -12.62 -6.45 -7.56
C SER A 227 -12.76 -7.40 -6.36
N SER A 228 -11.82 -8.34 -6.20
CA SER A 228 -11.79 -9.27 -5.08
C SER A 228 -11.56 -8.55 -3.75
N ILE A 229 -10.59 -7.62 -3.72
CA ILE A 229 -10.31 -6.78 -2.55
C ILE A 229 -11.52 -5.89 -2.22
N ARG A 230 -12.13 -5.25 -3.23
CA ARG A 230 -13.34 -4.44 -3.04
C ARG A 230 -14.47 -5.25 -2.43
N ASN A 231 -14.76 -6.45 -2.95
CA ASN A 231 -15.82 -7.31 -2.43
C ASN A 231 -15.57 -7.72 -0.98
N LEU A 232 -14.32 -8.05 -0.62
CA LEU A 232 -13.93 -8.32 0.76
C LEU A 232 -14.19 -7.10 1.64
N VAL A 233 -13.72 -5.92 1.22
CA VAL A 233 -13.87 -4.66 1.95
C VAL A 233 -15.34 -4.31 2.16
N SER A 234 -16.17 -4.33 1.11
CA SER A 234 -17.61 -4.07 1.21
C SER A 234 -18.33 -5.08 2.09
N SER A 235 -17.82 -6.31 2.21
CA SER A 235 -18.43 -7.33 3.08
C SER A 235 -18.08 -7.19 4.57
N ARG A 236 -17.11 -6.35 4.94
CA ARG A 236 -16.60 -6.24 6.31
C ARG A 236 -16.53 -4.82 6.85
N ALA A 237 -16.44 -3.83 5.98
CA ALA A 237 -16.30 -2.43 6.35
C ALA A 237 -17.51 -1.65 5.85
N SER A 238 -18.08 -0.84 6.73
CA SER A 238 -19.04 0.19 6.34
C SER A 238 -18.36 1.25 5.49
N ALA A 239 -19.12 1.88 4.60
CA ALA A 239 -18.66 3.05 3.88
C ALA A 239 -18.25 4.14 4.88
N ILE A 240 -17.20 4.90 4.54
CA ILE A 240 -16.79 6.04 5.35
C ILE A 240 -17.89 7.11 5.20
N PRO A 241 -18.56 7.52 6.28
CA PRO A 241 -19.60 8.54 6.20
C PRO A 241 -18.99 9.89 5.85
N SER A 242 -19.75 10.78 5.19
CA SER A 242 -19.30 12.13 4.84
C SER A 242 -19.38 13.12 6.00
N SER A 243 -20.15 12.79 7.04
CA SER A 243 -20.31 13.56 8.27
C SER A 243 -20.33 12.63 9.48
N LEU A 244 -20.19 13.18 10.69
CA LEU A 244 -20.35 12.37 11.91
C LEU A 244 -21.78 11.79 11.96
N PRO A 245 -21.92 10.47 12.20
CA PRO A 245 -23.22 9.87 12.42
C PRO A 245 -23.94 10.55 13.58
N PRO A 246 -25.25 10.85 13.45
CA PRO A 246 -26.03 11.40 14.56
C PRO A 246 -26.04 10.38 15.70
N LYS A 247 -25.69 10.83 16.91
CA LYS A 247 -25.64 9.99 18.11
C LYS A 247 -26.47 10.65 19.19
N THR A 248 -27.51 9.96 19.64
CA THR A 248 -28.36 10.45 20.73
C THR A 248 -27.66 10.21 22.05
N ARG A 249 -27.57 11.26 22.87
CA ARG A 249 -27.06 11.17 24.24
C ARG A 249 -27.90 10.18 25.04
N ARG A 250 -27.26 9.26 25.76
CA ARG A 250 -27.97 8.44 26.75
C ARG A 250 -28.12 9.30 27.99
N ARG A 251 -29.34 9.71 28.33
CA ARG A 251 -29.58 10.40 29.60
C ARG A 251 -29.07 9.50 30.74
N PRO A 252 -28.23 10.02 31.65
CA PRO A 252 -27.95 9.31 32.88
C PRO A 252 -29.29 9.18 33.61
N GLU A 253 -29.72 7.94 33.85
CA GLU A 253 -30.86 7.67 34.71
C GLU A 253 -30.54 8.29 36.07
N ALA A 254 -31.25 9.37 36.40
CA ALA A 254 -31.19 9.95 37.72
C ALA A 254 -31.68 8.87 38.70
N SER A 255 -30.76 8.37 39.52
CA SER A 255 -31.07 7.59 40.70
C SER A 255 -32.03 8.39 41.57
N GLY A 256 -33.31 7.97 41.61
CA GLY A 256 -34.32 8.63 42.42
C GLY A 256 -35.72 8.01 42.29
N GLY A 257 -35.97 6.96 43.07
CA GLY A 257 -37.22 6.73 43.81
C GLY A 257 -38.47 6.30 43.04
N GLY A 258 -38.92 5.07 43.31
CA GLY A 258 -40.28 4.62 42.99
C GLY A 258 -40.40 3.11 42.99
N LEU A 259 -40.46 2.53 44.20
CA LEU A 259 -41.17 1.27 44.41
C LEU A 259 -42.62 1.51 43.97
N ASP A 260 -43.14 0.70 43.04
CA ASP A 260 -44.50 0.18 43.09
C ASP A 260 -44.67 -0.95 42.05
N ASP A 261 -45.47 -1.92 42.50
CA ASP A 261 -45.71 -3.27 41.99
C ASP A 261 -46.28 -3.41 40.56
N GLU A 262 -45.78 -4.45 39.87
CA GLU A 262 -46.49 -5.43 39.02
C GLU A 262 -47.24 -5.01 37.71
N PRO A 263 -47.59 -5.96 36.81
CA PRO A 263 -46.95 -7.24 36.47
C PRO A 263 -46.70 -7.42 34.96
N LEU A 264 -45.96 -8.48 34.67
CA LEU A 264 -45.68 -9.07 33.35
C LEU A 264 -46.94 -9.33 32.51
N VAL A 265 -46.96 -8.85 31.26
CA VAL A 265 -47.88 -9.31 30.21
C VAL A 265 -47.08 -9.70 28.96
N PRO A 266 -47.36 -10.86 28.35
CA PRO A 266 -46.44 -11.53 27.44
C PRO A 266 -46.53 -11.06 25.98
N LEU A 267 -45.41 -11.29 25.30
CA LEU A 267 -45.19 -11.30 23.86
C LEU A 267 -46.42 -11.77 23.05
N SER A 268 -46.88 -10.93 22.12
CA SER A 268 -47.75 -11.35 21.02
C SER A 268 -47.21 -10.87 19.68
N ARG A 269 -47.01 -11.87 18.81
CA ARG A 269 -46.72 -11.76 17.38
C ARG A 269 -47.79 -10.93 16.67
N GLY A 270 -47.36 -10.08 15.75
CA GLY A 270 -48.23 -9.42 14.79
C GLY A 270 -47.46 -9.13 13.51
N ALA A 271 -47.46 -10.09 12.60
CA ALA A 271 -47.10 -9.85 11.21
C ALA A 271 -48.22 -9.05 10.55
N SER A 272 -47.91 -7.90 9.95
CA SER A 272 -48.79 -7.30 8.95
C SER A 272 -47.97 -6.64 7.85
N ARG A 273 -48.17 -7.23 6.68
CA ARG A 273 -47.73 -6.91 5.34
C ARG A 273 -48.50 -5.68 4.84
N SER A 274 -47.80 -4.68 4.32
CA SER A 274 -48.38 -3.69 3.40
C SER A 274 -47.32 -3.06 2.49
N GLU A 275 -47.36 -3.51 1.23
CA GLU A 275 -47.00 -2.78 0.00
C GLU A 275 -48.35 -2.52 -0.73
N PRO A 276 -48.48 -1.70 -1.79
CA PRO A 276 -47.54 -0.80 -2.48
C PRO A 276 -48.13 0.62 -2.73
N GLU A 277 -47.36 1.64 -3.13
CA GLU A 277 -47.24 2.22 -4.49
C GLU A 277 -46.83 3.73 -4.32
N PRO A 278 -46.58 4.54 -5.37
CA PRO A 278 -45.61 4.41 -6.45
C PRO A 278 -44.66 5.64 -6.53
N ARG A 279 -43.67 5.56 -7.43
CA ARG A 279 -42.60 6.54 -7.69
C ARG A 279 -43.12 7.94 -8.07
N PRO A 280 -42.24 8.95 -7.93
CA PRO A 280 -41.88 9.71 -9.12
C PRO A 280 -40.37 9.80 -9.37
N THR A 281 -40.04 9.68 -10.65
CA THR A 281 -38.76 9.96 -11.30
C THR A 281 -38.27 11.39 -11.10
N PRO A 282 -36.95 11.63 -11.01
CA PRO A 282 -36.36 12.89 -11.43
C PRO A 282 -35.68 12.79 -12.79
N ALA A 283 -35.79 13.92 -13.48
CA ALA A 283 -35.40 14.23 -14.84
C ALA A 283 -33.92 14.00 -15.19
N LYS A 284 -33.77 13.69 -16.47
CA LYS A 284 -32.56 13.71 -17.31
C LYS A 284 -31.94 15.12 -17.30
N ALA A 285 -30.72 15.26 -16.77
CA ALA A 285 -29.93 16.49 -16.92
C ALA A 285 -29.16 16.44 -18.26
N ALA A 286 -29.37 17.46 -19.09
CA ALA A 286 -28.60 17.70 -20.30
C ALA A 286 -27.20 18.26 -19.95
N PRO A 287 -26.18 18.01 -20.79
CA PRO A 287 -24.82 18.48 -20.54
C PRO A 287 -24.67 19.98 -20.84
N ALA A 288 -23.88 20.66 -20.00
CA ALA A 288 -23.47 22.04 -20.23
C ALA A 288 -22.45 22.13 -21.39
N PRO A 289 -22.47 23.21 -22.20
CA PRO A 289 -21.49 23.43 -23.26
C PRO A 289 -20.11 23.83 -22.69
N PRO A 290 -19.01 23.46 -23.37
CA PRO A 290 -17.66 23.87 -22.97
C PRO A 290 -17.41 25.36 -23.24
N PRO A 291 -16.62 26.05 -22.41
CA PRO A 291 -16.16 27.41 -22.71
C PRO A 291 -15.14 27.41 -23.87
N PRO A 292 -15.08 28.51 -24.65
CA PRO A 292 -14.21 28.61 -25.82
C PRO A 292 -12.72 28.67 -25.45
N ALA A 293 -11.91 28.05 -26.32
CA ALA A 293 -10.47 27.97 -26.23
C ALA A 293 -9.81 29.36 -26.22
N ALA A 294 -8.90 29.58 -25.27
CA ALA A 294 -7.99 30.71 -25.30
C ALA A 294 -6.93 30.50 -26.41
N PRO A 295 -6.51 31.57 -27.13
CA PRO A 295 -5.51 31.49 -28.17
C PRO A 295 -4.12 31.12 -27.61
N PRO A 296 -3.26 30.47 -28.41
CA PRO A 296 -1.94 30.04 -27.98
C PRO A 296 -1.02 31.24 -27.70
N PRO A 297 -0.23 31.22 -26.61
CA PRO A 297 0.87 32.16 -26.46
C PRO A 297 1.96 31.88 -27.49
N ALA A 298 2.59 32.96 -27.96
CA ALA A 298 3.67 32.95 -28.94
C ALA A 298 4.88 32.11 -28.48
N PRO A 299 5.65 31.52 -29.41
CA PRO A 299 6.84 30.75 -29.07
C PRO A 299 7.94 31.66 -28.53
N ASP A 300 8.37 31.39 -27.29
CA ASP A 300 9.62 31.93 -26.77
C ASP A 300 10.82 31.34 -27.53
N PRO A 301 11.89 32.12 -27.71
CA PRO A 301 13.04 31.74 -28.51
C PRO A 301 13.80 30.56 -27.89
N ALA A 302 14.29 29.69 -28.77
CA ALA A 302 15.07 28.49 -28.43
C ALA A 302 16.21 28.80 -27.42
N PRO A 303 16.33 28.05 -26.33
CA PRO A 303 17.52 28.14 -25.49
C PRO A 303 18.70 27.49 -26.22
N GLU A 304 19.78 28.25 -26.36
CA GLU A 304 21.08 27.78 -26.81
C GLU A 304 21.53 26.60 -25.93
N ALA A 305 21.63 25.42 -26.55
CA ALA A 305 22.11 24.20 -25.90
C ALA A 305 23.54 24.45 -25.37
N SER A 306 23.69 24.35 -24.05
CA SER A 306 24.97 24.52 -23.41
C SER A 306 25.96 23.42 -23.84
N ALA A 307 27.25 23.75 -23.92
CA ALA A 307 28.31 22.81 -24.30
C ALA A 307 28.34 21.51 -23.46
N ALA A 308 27.75 21.52 -22.26
CA ALA A 308 27.57 20.35 -21.42
C ALA A 308 26.60 19.30 -22.00
N GLU A 309 25.57 19.72 -22.75
CA GLU A 309 24.62 18.81 -23.41
C GLU A 309 25.24 18.17 -24.67
N ALA A 310 26.13 18.88 -25.36
CA ALA A 310 26.88 18.35 -26.49
C ALA A 310 27.92 17.30 -26.05
N GLU A 311 28.60 17.51 -24.92
CA GLU A 311 29.52 16.52 -24.34
C GLU A 311 28.76 15.30 -23.78
N ALA A 312 27.60 15.49 -23.15
CA ALA A 312 26.74 14.39 -22.69
C ALA A 312 26.18 13.55 -23.85
N ALA A 313 25.79 14.18 -24.96
CA ALA A 313 25.34 13.49 -26.17
C ALA A 313 26.46 12.71 -26.86
N GLN A 314 27.70 13.23 -26.86
CA GLN A 314 28.88 12.51 -27.38
C GLN A 314 29.31 11.34 -26.49
N GLN A 315 29.19 11.47 -25.16
CA GLN A 315 29.42 10.36 -24.22
C GLN A 315 28.34 9.28 -24.34
N ALA A 316 27.07 9.66 -24.49
CA ALA A 316 25.97 8.75 -24.76
C ALA A 316 26.18 7.95 -26.05
N GLY A 317 26.57 8.62 -27.15
CA GLY A 317 26.86 7.95 -28.43
C GLY A 317 28.05 6.99 -28.38
N ARG A 318 29.09 7.30 -27.59
CA ARG A 318 30.21 6.37 -27.34
C ARG A 318 29.76 5.15 -26.53
N SER A 319 28.91 5.33 -25.53
CA SER A 319 28.38 4.23 -24.70
C SER A 319 27.49 3.28 -25.51
N GLU A 320 26.65 3.82 -26.41
CA GLU A 320 25.80 3.03 -27.31
C GLU A 320 26.62 2.23 -28.34
N THR A 321 27.68 2.82 -28.87
CA THR A 321 28.57 2.15 -29.83
C THR A 321 29.29 0.97 -29.17
N LEU A 322 29.75 1.13 -27.93
CA LEU A 322 30.36 0.05 -27.14
C LEU A 322 29.34 -1.03 -26.77
N LEU A 323 28.11 -0.66 -26.40
CA LEU A 323 27.01 -1.59 -26.16
C LEU A 323 26.72 -2.44 -27.39
N ARG A 324 26.59 -1.82 -28.58
CA ARG A 324 26.41 -2.53 -29.86
C ARG A 324 27.55 -3.48 -30.17
N LEU A 325 28.80 -3.05 -29.95
CA LEU A 325 29.97 -3.88 -30.22
C LEU A 325 30.02 -5.09 -29.27
N LYS A 326 29.69 -4.88 -27.99
CA LYS A 326 29.65 -5.95 -27.00
C LYS A 326 28.48 -6.93 -27.22
N LYS A 327 27.26 -6.44 -27.54
CA LYS A 327 26.10 -7.27 -27.94
C LYS A 327 26.42 -8.16 -29.15
N ARG A 328 27.26 -7.67 -30.08
CA ARG A 328 27.71 -8.45 -31.25
C ARG A 328 28.83 -9.45 -30.95
N SER A 329 29.66 -9.17 -29.94
CA SER A 329 30.84 -9.99 -29.61
C SER A 329 30.55 -11.25 -28.78
N ARG A 330 29.41 -11.29 -28.09
CA ARG A 330 29.06 -12.36 -27.14
C ARG A 330 27.83 -13.13 -27.59
N ALA A 331 27.83 -14.43 -27.32
CA ALA A 331 26.71 -15.30 -27.63
C ALA A 331 25.65 -15.27 -26.52
N VAL A 332 24.39 -15.39 -26.91
CA VAL A 332 23.27 -15.70 -26.01
C VAL A 332 22.86 -17.15 -26.31
N VAL A 333 22.87 -18.02 -25.29
CA VAL A 333 22.31 -19.38 -25.43
C VAL A 333 20.94 -19.39 -24.76
N ALA A 334 19.91 -19.85 -25.47
CA ALA A 334 18.57 -19.98 -24.95
C ALA A 334 18.08 -21.43 -25.05
N LEU A 335 17.66 -21.99 -23.92
CA LEU A 335 16.99 -23.29 -23.85
C LEU A 335 15.48 -23.05 -23.74
N SER A 336 14.71 -23.40 -24.76
CA SER A 336 13.25 -23.48 -24.68
C SER A 336 12.70 -24.69 -25.43
N ARG A 337 11.72 -25.37 -24.84
CA ARG A 337 11.07 -26.55 -25.44
C ARG A 337 10.15 -26.24 -26.63
N SER A 338 9.93 -24.96 -26.94
CA SER A 338 9.13 -24.54 -28.10
C SER A 338 10.03 -24.05 -29.23
N ALA A 339 10.09 -24.80 -30.33
CA ALA A 339 10.82 -24.39 -31.53
C ALA A 339 10.28 -23.07 -32.11
N ALA A 340 8.95 -22.89 -32.10
CA ALA A 340 8.32 -21.65 -32.55
C ALA A 340 8.73 -20.45 -31.68
N PHE A 341 8.81 -20.64 -30.36
CA PHE A 341 9.26 -19.58 -29.46
C PHE A 341 10.75 -19.27 -29.65
N ASN A 342 11.58 -20.28 -29.89
CA ASN A 342 13.01 -20.10 -30.19
C ASN A 342 13.23 -19.23 -31.43
N GLU A 343 12.47 -19.43 -32.51
CA GLU A 343 12.57 -18.58 -33.72
C GLU A 343 12.15 -17.13 -33.43
N ILE A 344 11.07 -16.93 -32.67
CA ILE A 344 10.61 -15.58 -32.29
C ILE A 344 11.64 -14.89 -31.39
N LEU A 345 12.13 -15.58 -30.36
CA LEU A 345 13.15 -15.07 -29.44
C LEU A 345 14.45 -14.73 -30.18
N LYS A 346 14.87 -15.59 -31.10
CA LYS A 346 16.04 -15.37 -31.93
C LYS A 346 15.88 -14.12 -32.80
N GLY A 347 14.78 -14.01 -33.53
CA GLY A 347 14.49 -12.82 -34.35
C GLY A 347 14.47 -11.54 -33.53
N PHE A 348 13.80 -11.55 -32.38
CA PHE A 348 13.75 -10.41 -31.46
C PHE A 348 15.13 -9.97 -30.97
N LEU A 349 15.98 -10.91 -30.54
CA LEU A 349 17.32 -10.59 -30.05
C LEU A 349 18.26 -10.15 -31.18
N GLU A 350 18.15 -10.73 -32.36
CA GLU A 350 18.92 -10.30 -33.53
C GLU A 350 18.54 -8.86 -33.95
N GLU A 351 17.24 -8.53 -33.93
CA GLU A 351 16.73 -7.17 -34.16
C GLU A 351 17.24 -6.16 -33.10
N ASP A 352 17.32 -6.58 -31.83
CA ASP A 352 17.88 -5.76 -30.73
C ASP A 352 19.42 -5.61 -30.79
N GLY A 353 20.06 -6.28 -31.75
CA GLY A 353 21.48 -6.14 -32.08
C GLY A 353 22.41 -7.18 -31.45
N PHE A 354 21.87 -8.28 -30.92
CA PHE A 354 22.68 -9.43 -30.51
C PHE A 354 23.23 -10.16 -31.73
N GLY A 355 24.56 -10.30 -31.81
CA GLY A 355 25.22 -10.84 -33.01
C GLY A 355 25.18 -12.35 -33.12
N ARG A 356 24.99 -13.07 -32.01
CA ARG A 356 25.02 -14.53 -31.98
C ARG A 356 24.02 -15.06 -30.96
N VAL A 357 22.89 -15.57 -31.44
CA VAL A 357 21.84 -16.18 -30.62
C VAL A 357 21.75 -17.65 -30.97
N LEU A 358 21.95 -18.51 -29.98
CA LEU A 358 22.00 -19.96 -30.10
C LEU A 358 20.83 -20.55 -29.31
N THR A 359 19.83 -21.05 -30.00
CA THR A 359 18.64 -21.64 -29.37
C THR A 359 18.71 -23.15 -29.44
N THR A 360 18.25 -23.83 -28.39
CA THR A 360 18.07 -25.28 -28.39
C THR A 360 16.78 -25.67 -27.65
N THR A 361 16.22 -26.82 -28.04
CA THR A 361 15.09 -27.47 -27.35
C THR A 361 15.54 -28.57 -26.39
N PHE A 362 16.80 -29.00 -26.48
CA PHE A 362 17.32 -30.17 -25.78
C PHE A 362 18.38 -29.76 -24.75
N PRO A 363 18.21 -30.13 -23.46
CA PRO A 363 19.17 -29.80 -22.40
C PRO A 363 20.59 -30.32 -22.68
N GLU A 364 20.72 -31.44 -23.40
CA GLU A 364 22.00 -32.06 -23.74
C GLU A 364 22.84 -31.18 -24.67
N GLU A 365 22.17 -30.52 -25.63
CA GLU A 365 22.83 -29.61 -26.58
C GLU A 365 23.37 -28.35 -25.89
N VAL A 366 22.75 -27.92 -24.78
CA VAL A 366 23.26 -26.79 -23.99
C VAL A 366 24.69 -27.05 -23.54
N VAL A 367 25.03 -28.28 -23.15
CA VAL A 367 26.39 -28.64 -22.72
C VAL A 367 27.40 -28.45 -23.87
N GLU A 368 27.01 -28.79 -25.10
CA GLU A 368 27.84 -28.55 -26.29
C GLU A 368 27.94 -27.04 -26.62
N LEU A 369 26.83 -26.30 -26.49
CA LEU A 369 26.80 -24.86 -26.73
C LEU A 369 27.61 -24.07 -25.69
N LEU A 370 27.68 -24.53 -24.44
CA LEU A 370 28.49 -23.94 -23.37
C LEU A 370 30.00 -24.04 -23.64
N ARG A 371 30.44 -24.99 -24.48
CA ARG A 371 31.86 -25.10 -24.89
C ARG A 371 32.27 -24.04 -25.92
N GLN A 372 31.32 -23.32 -26.50
CA GLN A 372 31.62 -22.31 -27.49
C GLN A 372 32.26 -21.06 -26.84
N PRO A 373 33.27 -20.46 -27.47
CA PRO A 373 33.92 -19.26 -26.93
C PRO A 373 32.97 -18.06 -26.94
N ASN A 374 33.19 -17.14 -25.99
CA ASN A 374 32.47 -15.86 -25.84
C ASN A 374 30.99 -15.97 -25.48
N LEU A 375 30.61 -16.98 -24.69
CA LEU A 375 29.26 -17.05 -24.18
C LEU A 375 28.99 -15.97 -23.12
N GLY A 376 27.98 -15.14 -23.36
CA GLY A 376 27.65 -13.98 -22.53
C GLY A 376 26.58 -14.25 -21.48
N VAL A 377 25.54 -15.01 -21.83
CA VAL A 377 24.42 -15.32 -20.94
C VAL A 377 23.74 -16.62 -21.37
N LEU A 378 23.25 -17.38 -20.40
CA LEU A 378 22.42 -18.55 -20.59
C LEU A 378 20.99 -18.25 -20.13
N PHE A 379 20.04 -18.28 -21.06
CA PHE A 379 18.62 -18.11 -20.78
C PHE A 379 17.91 -19.46 -20.74
N LEU A 380 17.21 -19.75 -19.65
CA LEU A 380 16.50 -21.02 -19.43
C LEU A 380 14.99 -20.76 -19.37
N ASP A 381 14.26 -21.14 -20.41
CA ASP A 381 12.80 -21.13 -20.47
C ASP A 381 12.26 -22.45 -21.04
N GLY A 382 12.53 -23.53 -20.32
CA GLY A 382 12.27 -24.89 -20.78
C GLY A 382 10.82 -25.37 -20.67
N ASN A 383 9.85 -24.52 -20.29
CA ASN A 383 8.54 -24.99 -19.78
C ASN A 383 8.70 -26.17 -18.78
N MET A 384 9.75 -26.08 -17.96
CA MET A 384 10.11 -27.05 -16.94
C MET A 384 9.71 -26.48 -15.57
N SER A 385 9.52 -27.37 -14.60
CA SER A 385 9.36 -26.91 -13.23
C SER A 385 10.63 -26.17 -12.77
N VAL A 386 10.48 -25.27 -11.82
CA VAL A 386 11.63 -24.52 -11.28
C VAL A 386 12.64 -25.50 -10.68
N MET A 387 12.20 -26.55 -10.00
CA MET A 387 13.09 -27.55 -9.39
C MET A 387 13.93 -28.31 -10.42
N GLU A 388 13.32 -28.80 -11.50
CA GLU A 388 14.06 -29.46 -12.58
C GLU A 388 15.08 -28.52 -13.23
N SER A 389 14.72 -27.24 -13.36
CA SER A 389 15.63 -26.21 -13.88
C SER A 389 16.82 -25.98 -12.95
N LEU A 390 16.60 -26.00 -11.62
CA LEU A 390 17.68 -25.87 -10.63
C LEU A 390 18.58 -27.10 -10.60
N GLU A 391 18.03 -28.31 -10.70
CA GLU A 391 18.82 -29.54 -10.81
C GLU A 391 19.69 -29.53 -12.08
N PHE A 392 19.15 -29.03 -13.19
CA PHE A 392 19.89 -28.87 -14.43
C PHE A 392 21.06 -27.88 -14.25
N VAL A 393 20.82 -26.71 -13.65
CA VAL A 393 21.88 -25.75 -13.33
C VAL A 393 22.93 -26.35 -12.39
N GLN A 394 22.52 -27.16 -11.41
CA GLN A 394 23.43 -27.85 -10.51
C GLN A 394 24.34 -28.85 -11.26
N LYS A 395 23.80 -29.60 -12.23
CA LYS A 395 24.57 -30.48 -13.11
C LYS A 395 25.57 -29.69 -13.96
N LEU A 396 25.15 -28.55 -14.52
CA LEU A 396 26.04 -27.69 -15.29
C LEU A 396 27.22 -27.18 -14.44
N ARG A 397 26.97 -26.81 -13.18
CA ARG A 397 28.05 -26.39 -12.27
C ARG A 397 29.02 -27.51 -11.89
N GLY A 398 28.56 -28.76 -11.89
CA GLY A 398 29.44 -29.91 -11.72
C GLY A 398 30.33 -30.16 -12.93
N ALA A 399 29.87 -29.79 -14.13
CA ALA A 399 30.57 -30.04 -15.39
C ALA A 399 31.49 -28.90 -15.84
N PHE A 400 31.23 -27.65 -15.42
CA PHE A 400 31.99 -26.47 -15.84
C PHE A 400 32.48 -25.66 -14.63
N HIS A 401 33.77 -25.27 -14.66
CA HIS A 401 34.38 -24.45 -13.60
C HIS A 401 33.85 -23.02 -13.57
N GLU A 402 33.56 -22.45 -14.74
CA GLU A 402 32.97 -21.12 -14.90
C GLU A 402 31.76 -21.22 -15.83
N LEU A 403 30.58 -20.83 -15.31
CA LEU A 403 29.38 -20.72 -16.11
C LEU A 403 29.11 -19.26 -16.44
N PRO A 404 28.55 -18.97 -17.64
CA PRO A 404 28.02 -17.66 -17.92
C PRO A 404 26.87 -17.33 -16.94
N PRO A 405 26.53 -16.05 -16.76
CA PRO A 405 25.34 -15.63 -16.05
C PRO A 405 24.08 -16.37 -16.53
N ILE A 406 23.31 -16.91 -15.60
CA ILE A 406 22.10 -17.70 -15.89
C ILE A 406 20.86 -16.88 -15.57
N VAL A 407 19.97 -16.76 -16.55
CA VAL A 407 18.65 -16.13 -16.42
C VAL A 407 17.59 -17.21 -16.54
N LEU A 408 16.77 -17.40 -15.50
CA LEU A 408 15.77 -18.46 -15.44
C LEU A 408 14.34 -17.90 -15.53
N ALA A 409 13.55 -18.38 -16.48
CA ALA A 409 12.12 -18.12 -16.54
C ALA A 409 11.35 -19.09 -15.63
N ALA A 410 10.57 -18.56 -14.69
CA ALA A 410 9.81 -19.33 -13.70
C ALA A 410 8.32 -19.01 -13.75
N GLU A 411 7.46 -19.99 -13.45
CA GLU A 411 5.99 -19.81 -13.37
C GLU A 411 5.55 -19.05 -12.12
N ASP A 412 6.18 -19.32 -10.98
CA ASP A 412 5.89 -18.67 -9.70
C ASP A 412 7.21 -18.30 -9.01
N ILE A 413 7.18 -17.19 -8.28
CA ILE A 413 8.26 -16.73 -7.43
C ILE A 413 7.81 -16.80 -5.96
N SER A 414 8.63 -17.48 -5.17
CA SER A 414 8.57 -17.44 -3.71
C SER A 414 9.95 -17.15 -3.15
N THR A 415 10.02 -16.68 -1.91
CA THR A 415 11.30 -16.48 -1.22
C THR A 415 12.13 -17.77 -1.21
N ALA A 416 11.51 -18.92 -0.93
CA ALA A 416 12.21 -20.21 -0.96
C ALA A 416 12.82 -20.53 -2.33
N ILE A 417 12.07 -20.27 -3.41
CA ILE A 417 12.52 -20.50 -4.79
C ILE A 417 13.70 -19.59 -5.16
N VAL A 418 13.62 -18.29 -4.84
CA VAL A 418 14.69 -17.33 -5.15
C VAL A 418 15.98 -17.71 -4.44
N LEU A 419 15.89 -18.13 -3.17
CA LEU A 419 17.05 -18.57 -2.41
C LEU A 419 17.64 -19.86 -2.98
N ALA A 420 16.79 -20.83 -3.34
CA ALA A 420 17.23 -22.06 -3.99
C ALA A 420 17.93 -21.78 -5.34
N ALA A 421 17.37 -20.88 -6.16
CA ALA A 421 17.93 -20.50 -7.44
C ALA A 421 19.32 -19.86 -7.29
N ARG A 422 19.46 -18.91 -6.36
CA ARG A 422 20.73 -18.28 -6.07
C ARG A 422 21.79 -19.26 -5.58
N ARG A 423 21.44 -20.19 -4.68
CA ARG A 423 22.37 -21.23 -4.17
C ARG A 423 22.88 -22.12 -5.30
N ASN A 424 22.03 -22.39 -6.28
CA ASN A 424 22.39 -23.16 -7.46
C ASN A 424 23.16 -22.33 -8.50
N GLY A 425 23.30 -21.02 -8.35
CA GLY A 425 24.09 -20.18 -9.25
C GLY A 425 23.27 -19.52 -10.37
N VAL A 426 21.95 -19.42 -10.20
CA VAL A 426 21.11 -18.58 -11.06
C VAL A 426 21.34 -17.11 -10.72
N ASN A 427 21.67 -16.30 -11.73
CA ASN A 427 21.98 -14.88 -11.56
C ASN A 427 20.73 -14.00 -11.54
N GLN A 428 19.74 -14.36 -12.37
CA GLN A 428 18.51 -13.60 -12.53
C GLN A 428 17.33 -14.55 -12.80
N MET A 429 16.12 -14.12 -12.44
CA MET A 429 14.88 -14.82 -12.73
C MET A 429 13.87 -13.87 -13.35
N ILE A 430 13.04 -14.41 -14.24
CA ILE A 430 11.94 -13.71 -14.92
C ILE A 430 10.66 -14.52 -14.65
N VAL A 431 9.54 -13.84 -14.37
CA VAL A 431 8.23 -14.48 -14.12
C VAL A 431 7.49 -14.67 -15.44
N ARG A 432 6.95 -15.86 -15.68
CA ARG A 432 6.03 -16.14 -16.79
C ARG A 432 4.60 -15.73 -16.41
N PRO A 433 3.81 -15.14 -17.33
CA PRO A 433 4.18 -14.76 -18.69
C PRO A 433 5.02 -13.46 -18.72
N TYR A 434 6.00 -13.40 -19.62
CA TYR A 434 6.79 -12.20 -19.89
C TYR A 434 6.67 -11.81 -21.37
N ALA A 435 6.85 -10.52 -21.66
CA ALA A 435 6.87 -10.00 -23.04
C ALA A 435 8.31 -9.91 -23.55
N LEU A 436 8.51 -10.12 -24.86
CA LEU A 436 9.76 -9.82 -25.54
C LEU A 436 9.77 -8.32 -25.88
N ASP A 437 10.24 -7.51 -24.94
CA ASP A 437 10.28 -6.06 -25.04
C ASP A 437 11.64 -5.50 -24.61
N ALA A 438 11.77 -4.18 -24.60
CA ALA A 438 13.00 -3.51 -24.19
C ALA A 438 13.43 -3.86 -22.75
N ALA A 439 12.48 -4.18 -21.85
CA ALA A 439 12.80 -4.58 -20.49
C ALA A 439 13.44 -5.98 -20.46
N PHE A 440 12.94 -6.92 -21.25
CA PHE A 440 13.56 -8.24 -21.43
C PHE A 440 15.01 -8.11 -21.96
N SER A 441 15.22 -7.31 -23.00
CA SER A 441 16.57 -7.04 -23.54
C SER A 441 17.50 -6.39 -22.52
N SER A 442 16.99 -5.47 -21.70
CA SER A 442 17.75 -4.82 -20.61
C SER A 442 18.23 -5.85 -19.60
N VAL A 443 17.38 -6.81 -19.21
CA VAL A 443 17.76 -7.87 -18.26
C VAL A 443 18.94 -8.69 -18.79
N LEU A 444 18.90 -9.14 -20.04
CA LEU A 444 20.01 -9.90 -20.63
C LEU A 444 21.29 -9.05 -20.73
N THR A 445 21.14 -7.78 -21.13
CA THR A 445 22.24 -6.82 -21.27
C THR A 445 22.94 -6.56 -19.93
N GLU A 446 22.18 -6.37 -18.86
CA GLU A 446 22.71 -6.18 -17.50
C GLU A 446 23.50 -7.40 -17.02
N GLN A 447 22.98 -8.61 -17.25
CA GLN A 447 23.66 -9.84 -16.83
C GLN A 447 24.97 -10.07 -17.58
N MET A 448 25.06 -9.61 -18.83
CA MET A 448 26.29 -9.66 -19.61
C MET A 448 27.36 -8.65 -19.15
N ALA A 449 27.16 -7.95 -18.02
CA ALA A 449 28.03 -6.88 -17.51
C ALA A 449 28.27 -5.77 -18.54
N LEU A 450 27.23 -5.47 -19.33
CA LEU A 450 27.20 -4.37 -20.29
C LEU A 450 26.68 -3.10 -19.60
N LYS A 451 27.44 -2.58 -18.64
CA LYS A 451 27.26 -1.21 -18.15
C LYS A 451 28.36 -0.31 -18.68
#